data_AF-A0A4Q2ZCK6-F1
#
_entry.id   AF-A0A4Q2ZCK6-F1
#
_cell.length_a   1.000
_cell.length_b   1.000
_cell.length_c   1.000
_cell.angle_alpha   90.00
_cell.angle_beta   90.00
_cell.angle_gamma   90.00
#
_symmetry.space_group_name_H-M   'P 1'
#
loop_
_entity.id
_entity.type
_entity.pdbx_description
1 polymer ?
#
loop_
_entity_poly.entity_id
_entity_poly.type
_entity_poly.pdbx_seq_one_letter_code
_entity_poly.pdbx_strand_id
1 'polypeptide(L)' 'FAGEGANLAMFDGAELAKAIINHGNDREAALSAYETALFPRSRAVAQVSADNLSLFFGDGAPGSVADLFRPLSATSA' A
#
# COMPACT_ATOMS: atom_id res chain seq x y z
N PHE A 1 4.84 6.88 5.69
CA PHE A 1 3.39 7.14 5.67
C PHE A 1 2.91 7.35 4.24
N ALA A 2 1.74 6.82 3.86
CA ALA A 2 1.18 7.01 2.51
C ALA A 2 -0.29 7.48 2.49
N GLY A 3 -0.98 7.54 3.65
CA GLY A 3 -2.36 8.05 3.74
C GLY A 3 -3.45 7.09 3.24
N GLU A 4 -3.11 5.91 2.74
CA GLU A 4 -4.04 5.00 2.05
C GLU A 4 -4.94 4.14 2.96
N GLY A 5 -4.73 4.15 4.28
CA GLY A 5 -5.35 3.17 5.18
C GLY A 5 -6.89 3.12 5.13
N ALA A 6 -7.56 4.28 5.18
CA ALA A 6 -9.02 4.33 5.18
C ALA A 6 -9.61 3.94 3.82
N ASN A 7 -9.02 4.43 2.72
CA ASN A 7 -9.46 4.07 1.37
C ASN A 7 -9.31 2.57 1.11
N LEU A 8 -8.18 1.99 1.52
CA LEU A 8 -7.96 0.55 1.42
C LEU A 8 -8.97 -0.26 2.24
N ALA A 9 -9.25 0.13 3.49
CA ALA A 9 -10.22 -0.58 4.31
C ALA A 9 -11.63 -0.58 3.69
N MET A 10 -12.05 0.54 3.09
CA MET A 10 -13.34 0.62 2.38
C MET A 10 -13.35 -0.27 1.13
N PHE A 11 -12.26 -0.26 0.36
CA PHE A 11 -12.12 -1.10 -0.82
C PHE A 11 -12.11 -2.59 -0.48
N ASP A 12 -11.37 -2.96 0.57
CA ASP A 12 -11.27 -4.31 1.12
C ASP A 12 -12.65 -4.85 1.55
N GLY A 13 -13.44 -4.02 2.24
CA GLY A 13 -14.82 -4.37 2.58
C GLY A 13 -15.70 -4.64 1.36
N ALA A 14 -15.57 -3.84 0.31
CA ALA A 14 -16.32 -4.03 -0.93
C ALA A 14 -15.91 -5.32 -1.68
N GLU A 15 -14.61 -5.60 -1.76
CA GLU A 15 -14.10 -6.81 -2.44
C GLU A 15 -14.43 -8.09 -1.65
N LEU A 16 -14.37 -8.04 -0.32
CA LEU A 16 -14.79 -9.17 0.53
C LEU A 16 -16.29 -9.45 0.36
N ALA A 17 -17.13 -8.40 0.35
CA ALA A 17 -18.57 -8.57 0.12
C ALA A 17 -18.87 -9.22 -1.24
N LYS A 18 -18.17 -8.82 -2.31
CA LYS A 18 -18.28 -9.45 -3.63
C LYS A 18 -17.87 -10.92 -3.61
N ALA A 19 -16.76 -11.26 -2.95
CA ALA A 19 -16.31 -12.63 -2.82
C ALA A 19 -17.35 -13.50 -2.10
N ILE A 20 -17.94 -13.00 -1.00
CA ILE A 20 -19.00 -13.71 -0.28
C ILE A 20 -20.21 -13.97 -1.19
N ILE A 21 -20.67 -12.95 -1.94
CA ILE A 21 -21.82 -13.08 -2.86
C ILE A 21 -21.55 -14.13 -3.95
N ASN A 22 -20.33 -14.15 -4.51
CA ASN A 22 -19.99 -15.03 -5.63
C ASN A 22 -19.74 -16.50 -5.24
N HIS A 23 -19.44 -16.76 -3.96
CA HIS A 23 -19.12 -18.10 -3.45
C HIS A 23 -20.23 -18.70 -2.56
N GLY A 24 -21.35 -18.00 -2.37
CA GLY A 24 -22.52 -18.50 -1.66
C GLY A 24 -22.21 -18.91 -0.21
N ASN A 25 -22.48 -20.18 0.13
CA ASN A 25 -22.23 -20.72 1.48
C ASN A 25 -20.78 -21.20 1.68
N ASP A 26 -19.95 -21.23 0.63
CA ASP A 26 -18.55 -21.63 0.74
C ASP A 26 -17.67 -20.46 1.19
N ARG A 27 -17.59 -20.28 2.51
CA ARG A 27 -16.87 -19.19 3.17
C ARG A 27 -15.36 -19.28 2.97
N GLU A 28 -14.80 -20.49 2.95
CA GLU A 28 -13.35 -20.68 2.77
C GLU A 28 -12.93 -20.35 1.34
N ALA A 29 -13.73 -20.73 0.34
CA ALA A 29 -13.49 -20.32 -1.03
C ALA A 29 -13.60 -18.80 -1.21
N ALA A 30 -14.58 -18.15 -0.56
CA ALA A 30 -14.72 -16.69 -0.57
C ALA A 30 -13.50 -15.98 0.03
N LEU A 31 -13.05 -16.41 1.22
CA LEU A 31 -11.88 -15.86 1.89
C LEU A 31 -10.62 -16.06 1.06
N SER A 32 -10.40 -17.27 0.54
CA SER A 32 -9.24 -17.58 -0.30
C SER A 32 -9.19 -16.69 -1.55
N ALA A 33 -10.32 -16.47 -2.24
CA ALA A 33 -10.40 -15.60 -3.41
C ALA A 33 -10.09 -14.14 -3.05
N TYR A 34 -10.69 -13.62 -1.97
CA TYR A 34 -10.45 -12.26 -1.49
C TYR A 34 -8.98 -12.04 -1.07
N GLU A 35 -8.42 -12.93 -0.25
CA GLU A 35 -7.06 -12.81 0.29
C GLU A 35 -5.99 -12.94 -0.79
N THR A 36 -6.21 -13.81 -1.79
CA THR A 36 -5.33 -13.95 -2.96
C THR A 36 -5.17 -12.63 -3.71
N ALA A 37 -6.24 -11.84 -3.82
CA ALA A 37 -6.21 -10.52 -4.43
C ALA A 37 -5.70 -9.42 -3.45
N LEU A 38 -6.03 -9.51 -2.17
CA LEU A 38 -5.66 -8.54 -1.13
C LEU A 38 -4.15 -8.50 -0.91
N PHE A 39 -3.51 -9.65 -0.65
CA PHE A 39 -2.14 -9.65 -0.12
C PHE A 39 -1.10 -9.00 -1.02
N PRO A 40 -1.09 -9.22 -2.36
CA PRO A 40 -0.15 -8.54 -3.25
C PRO A 40 -0.35 -7.01 -3.22
N ARG A 41 -1.60 -6.55 -3.27
CA ARG A 41 -1.94 -5.12 -3.19
C ARG A 41 -1.49 -4.51 -1.86
N SER A 42 -1.86 -5.13 -0.74
CA SER A 42 -1.56 -4.62 0.60
C SER A 42 -0.06 -4.61 0.88
N ARG A 43 0.69 -5.61 0.41
CA ARG A 43 2.16 -5.63 0.51
C ARG A 43 2.79 -4.44 -0.20
N ALA A 44 2.36 -4.13 -1.43
CA ALA A 44 2.92 -3.01 -2.18
C ALA A 44 2.69 -1.67 -1.45
N VAL A 45 1.48 -1.42 -0.96
CA VAL A 45 1.16 -0.17 -0.24
C VAL A 45 1.86 -0.11 1.13
N ALA A 46 2.01 -1.25 1.81
CA ALA A 46 2.76 -1.33 3.06
C ALA A 46 4.24 -0.98 2.85
N GLN A 47 4.87 -1.50 1.79
CA GLN A 47 6.27 -1.18 1.47
C GLN A 47 6.45 0.31 1.21
N VAL A 48 5.61 0.91 0.34
CA VAL A 48 5.65 2.36 0.09
C VAL A 48 5.46 3.17 1.38
N SER A 49 4.56 2.73 2.26
CA SER A 49 4.33 3.38 3.54
C SER A 49 5.54 3.31 4.46
N ALA A 50 6.23 2.16 4.50
CA ALA A 50 7.45 1.94 5.27
C ALA A 50 8.62 2.75 4.71
N ASP A 51 8.81 2.77 3.40
CA ASP A 51 9.85 3.56 2.73
C ASP A 51 9.66 5.05 3.01
N ASN A 52 8.43 5.55 2.87
CA ASN A 52 8.11 6.93 3.24
C ASN A 52 8.30 7.21 4.73
N LEU A 53 8.06 6.24 5.62
CA LEU A 53 8.33 6.43 7.05
C LEU A 53 9.84 6.61 7.28
N SER A 54 10.67 5.73 6.71
CA SER A 54 12.12 5.83 6.81
C SER A 54 12.66 7.11 6.17
N LEU A 55 12.08 7.55 5.05
CA LEU A 55 12.51 8.76 4.36
C LEU A 55 12.32 10.02 5.21
N PHE A 56 11.17 10.14 5.89
CA PHE A 56 10.81 11.34 6.64
C PHE A 56 11.24 11.33 8.11
N PHE A 57 11.45 10.16 8.70
CA PHE A 57 11.69 10.00 10.14
C PHE A 57 12.82 9.03 10.50
N GLY A 58 13.55 8.48 9.53
CA GLY A 58 14.72 7.64 9.77
C GLY A 58 15.98 8.45 10.07
N ASP A 59 17.09 7.75 10.30
CA ASP A 59 18.38 8.35 10.72
C ASP A 59 18.95 9.39 9.74
N GLY A 60 18.55 9.34 8.46
CA GLY A 60 18.93 10.32 7.44
C GLY A 60 18.10 11.60 7.44
N ALA A 61 17.02 11.67 8.20
CA ALA A 61 16.17 12.86 8.28
C ALA A 61 16.82 13.97 9.13
N PRO A 62 16.65 15.26 8.78
CA PRO A 62 15.82 15.78 7.68
C PRO A 62 16.55 15.83 6.32
N GLY A 63 17.84 15.47 6.25
CA GLY A 63 18.65 15.55 5.03
C GLY A 63 18.06 14.76 3.85
N SER A 64 17.60 13.55 4.12
CA SER A 64 16.89 12.69 3.16
C SER A 64 15.64 13.34 2.56
N VAL A 65 14.92 14.15 3.34
CA VAL A 65 13.76 14.91 2.87
C VAL A 65 14.21 16.09 2.00
N ALA A 66 15.27 16.79 2.39
CA ALA A 66 15.83 17.86 1.57
C ALA A 66 16.31 17.34 0.21
N ASP A 67 16.95 16.17 0.18
CA ASP A 67 17.41 15.52 -1.05
C ASP A 67 16.25 15.11 -1.96
N LEU A 68 15.13 14.63 -1.42
CA LEU A 68 13.92 14.30 -2.19
C LEU A 68 13.43 15.50 -3.02
N PHE A 69 13.48 16.72 -2.47
CA PHE A 69 13.00 17.94 -3.13
C PHE A 69 14.10 18.71 -3.87
N ARG A 70 15.35 18.24 -3.80
CA ARG A 70 16.43 18.88 -4.53
C ARG A 70 16.19 18.70 -6.03
N PRO A 71 16.35 19.75 -6.85
CA PRO A 71 16.23 19.62 -8.29
C PRO A 71 17.16 18.52 -8.80
N LEU A 72 16.66 17.68 -9.71
CA LEU A 72 17.54 16.84 -10.50
C LEU A 72 18.36 17.78 -11.39
N SER A 73 19.55 18.15 -10.93
CA SER A 73 20.53 18.83 -11.77
C SER A 73 20.73 17.95 -13.00
N ALA A 74 20.35 18.45 -14.18
CA ALA A 74 20.60 17.76 -15.42
C ALA A 74 22.08 17.37 -15.46
N THR A 75 22.35 16.07 -15.55
CA THR A 75 23.67 15.56 -15.88
C THR A 75 24.08 16.20 -17.20
N SER A 76 24.85 17.28 -17.12
CA SER A 76 25.55 17.84 -18.26
C SER A 76 26.58 16.82 -18.71
N ALA A 77 26.33 16.25 -19.89
CA ALA A 77 27.31 15.52 -20.69
C ALA A 77 28.45 16.45 -21.13
#